data_AF-A0A2H9R771-F1
#
_entry.id   AF-A0A2H9R771-F1
#
_cell.length_a   1.000
_cell.length_b   1.000
_cell.length_c   1.000
_cell.angle_alpha   90.00
_cell.angle_beta   90.00
_cell.angle_gamma   90.00
#
_symmetry.space_group_name_H-M   'P 1'
#
loop_
_entity.id
_entity.type
_entity.pdbx_description
1 polymer ?
#
loop_
_entity_poly.entity_id
_entity_poly.type
_entity_poly.pdbx_seq_one_letter_code
_entity_poly.pdbx_strand_id
1 'polypeptide(L)'
;MILTVPGIGNKVADCILLFSLDKIEAFPLDTWMIRILQKYYLEKFEIETKSITEKQYNILHEKIVKHFGPCAGYAQQFLFKMERENYQKKWL
;
A
#
# COMPACT_ATOMS: atom_id res chain seq x y z
N MET A 1 -1.48 18.16 5.74
CA MET A 1 -1.53 18.43 7.19
C MET A 1 -0.86 17.34 8.02
N ILE A 2 -0.98 16.04 7.69
CA ILE A 2 -0.34 14.98 8.51
C ILE A 2 1.13 14.70 8.15
N LEU A 3 1.53 14.90 6.88
CA LEU A 3 2.91 14.70 6.41
C LEU A 3 3.93 15.70 6.99
N THR A 4 3.47 16.80 7.60
CA THR A 4 4.35 17.77 8.27
C THR A 4 4.76 17.33 9.67
N VAL A 5 4.15 16.26 10.20
CA VAL A 5 4.50 15.71 11.52
C VAL A 5 5.77 14.86 11.39
N PRO A 6 6.81 15.11 12.22
CA PRO A 6 8.03 14.31 12.19
C PRO A 6 7.77 12.82 12.35
N GLY A 7 8.34 12.01 11.46
CA GLY A 7 8.17 10.55 11.46
C GLY A 7 6.98 10.03 10.64
N ILE A 8 6.14 10.91 10.07
CA ILE A 8 5.03 10.52 9.21
C ILE A 8 5.41 10.71 7.74
N GLY A 9 5.77 9.61 7.06
CA GLY A 9 5.87 9.56 5.59
C GLY A 9 4.58 9.06 4.94
N ASN A 10 4.53 9.03 3.60
CA ASN A 10 3.33 8.68 2.82
C ASN A 10 2.67 7.37 3.27
N LYS A 11 3.45 6.30 3.47
CA LYS A 11 2.93 5.02 3.98
C LYS A 11 2.20 5.16 5.30
N VAL A 12 2.76 5.91 6.24
CA VAL A 12 2.17 6.07 7.57
C VAL A 12 0.94 6.98 7.48
N ALA A 13 1.02 8.04 6.67
CA ALA A 13 -0.12 8.91 6.38
C ALA A 13 -1.30 8.10 5.81
N ASP A 14 -1.08 7.26 4.80
CA ASP A 14 -2.13 6.40 4.23
C ASP A 14 -2.72 5.43 5.25
N CYS A 15 -1.92 4.85 6.15
CA CYS A 15 -2.46 4.03 7.24
C CYS A 15 -3.40 4.84 8.14
N ILE A 16 -3.03 6.07 8.49
CA ILE A 16 -3.86 6.93 9.34
C ILE A 16 -5.15 7.33 8.59
N LEU A 17 -5.02 7.69 7.32
CA LEU A 17 -6.16 8.00 6.45
C LEU A 17 -7.17 6.83 6.42
N LEU A 18 -6.67 5.61 6.16
CA LEU A 18 -7.49 4.41 6.04
C LEU A 18 -8.13 3.97 7.37
N PHE A 19 -7.37 3.99 8.47
CA PHE A 19 -7.81 3.36 9.72
C PHE A 19 -8.50 4.31 10.71
N SER A 20 -8.31 5.64 10.57
CA SER A 20 -8.86 6.58 11.55
C SER A 20 -9.57 7.79 10.95
N LEU A 21 -9.55 7.99 9.63
CA LEU A 21 -10.14 9.17 8.98
C LEU A 21 -11.12 8.82 7.84
N ASP A 22 -11.61 7.58 7.81
CA ASP A 22 -12.61 7.07 6.87
C ASP A 22 -12.26 7.28 5.38
N LYS A 23 -10.96 7.32 5.05
CA LYS A 23 -10.48 7.39 3.67
C LYS A 23 -10.26 5.98 3.14
N ILE A 24 -11.36 5.33 2.77
CA ILE A 24 -11.39 3.95 2.30
C ILE A 24 -10.61 3.78 0.99
N GLU A 25 -10.41 4.85 0.23
CA GLU A 25 -9.58 4.88 -0.97
C GLU A 25 -8.07 4.86 -0.67
N ALA A 26 -7.63 5.14 0.56
CA ALA A 26 -6.21 5.16 0.89
C ALA A 26 -5.59 3.76 0.82
N PHE A 27 -4.43 3.64 0.18
CA PHE A 27 -3.75 2.36 -0.05
C PHE A 27 -2.30 2.41 0.47
N PRO A 28 -2.05 1.97 1.72
CA PRO A 28 -0.70 2.01 2.28
C PRO A 28 0.26 1.06 1.55
N LEU A 29 1.28 1.61 0.88
CA LEU A 29 2.36 0.83 0.24
C LEU A 29 3.52 0.57 1.21
N ASP A 30 3.52 -0.60 1.85
CA ASP A 30 4.64 -1.12 2.64
C ASP A 30 5.43 -2.20 1.88
N THR A 31 6.46 -2.77 2.52
CA THR A 31 7.30 -3.80 1.89
C THR A 31 6.54 -5.08 1.52
N TRP A 32 5.45 -5.41 2.23
CA TRP A 32 4.59 -6.54 1.87
C TRP A 32 3.74 -6.21 0.66
N MET A 33 3.14 -5.02 0.63
CA MET A 33 2.34 -4.60 -0.51
C MET A 33 3.16 -4.47 -1.78
N ILE A 34 4.40 -3.96 -1.71
CA ILE A 34 5.30 -3.93 -2.86
C ILE A 34 5.57 -5.35 -3.39
N ARG A 35 5.82 -6.33 -2.50
CA ARG A 35 5.99 -7.74 -2.90
C ARG A 35 4.74 -8.34 -3.53
N ILE A 36 3.57 -8.08 -2.93
CA ILE A 36 2.28 -8.56 -3.44
C ILE A 36 2.02 -7.98 -4.84
N LEU A 37 2.23 -6.68 -5.04
CA LEU A 37 2.03 -6.04 -6.33
C LEU A 37 3.01 -6.57 -7.37
N GLN A 38 4.28 -6.78 -7.02
CA GLN A 38 5.26 -7.43 -7.89
C GLN A 38 4.89 -8.89 -8.23
N LYS A 39 4.26 -9.61 -7.31
CA LYS A 39 3.89 -11.02 -7.48
C LYS A 39 2.62 -11.21 -8.31
N TYR A 40 1.61 -10.38 -8.09
CA TYR A 40 0.26 -10.59 -8.63
C TYR A 40 -0.17 -9.53 -9.65
N TYR A 41 0.53 -8.39 -9.72
CA TYR A 41 0.13 -7.24 -10.53
C TYR A 41 1.30 -6.64 -11.33
N LEU A 42 2.35 -7.42 -11.60
CA LEU A 42 3.55 -6.97 -12.31
C LEU A 42 3.24 -6.32 -13.67
N GLU A 43 2.30 -6.91 -14.42
CA GLU A 43 1.87 -6.41 -15.73
C GLU A 43 1.05 -5.11 -15.66
N LYS A 44 0.54 -4.75 -14.47
CA LYS A 44 -0.28 -3.53 -14.27
C LYS A 44 0.50 -2.39 -13.65
N PHE A 45 1.42 -2.72 -12.74
CA PHE A 45 2.22 -1.76 -12.01
C PHE A 45 3.69 -2.10 -12.22
N GLU A 46 4.34 -1.39 -13.13
CA GLU A 46 5.79 -1.49 -13.39
C GLU A 46 6.56 -1.09 -12.12
N ILE A 47 6.89 -2.07 -11.28
CA ILE A 47 7.61 -1.89 -10.01
C ILE A 47 9.01 -2.49 -10.17
N GLU A 48 9.94 -1.66 -10.64
CA GLU A 48 11.32 -2.07 -10.94
C GLU A 48 12.20 -2.26 -9.70
N THR A 49 11.88 -1.58 -8.59
CA THR A 49 12.75 -1.51 -7.41
C THR A 49 12.07 -2.00 -6.13
N LYS A 50 12.86 -2.59 -5.21
CA LYS A 50 12.39 -3.02 -3.87
C LYS A 50 12.14 -1.85 -2.91
N SER A 51 12.78 -0.71 -3.18
CA SER A 51 12.61 0.54 -2.44
C SER A 51 12.02 1.58 -3.38
N ILE A 52 11.02 2.31 -2.91
CA ILE A 52 10.35 3.36 -3.66
C ILE A 52 10.68 4.72 -3.04
N THR A 53 11.11 5.65 -3.88
CA THR A 53 11.23 7.07 -3.49
C THR A 53 9.84 7.67 -3.26
N GLU A 54 9.78 8.81 -2.58
CA GLU A 54 8.52 9.51 -2.33
C GLU A 54 7.76 9.85 -3.62
N LYS A 55 8.48 10.26 -4.67
CA LYS A 55 7.89 10.53 -5.99
C LYS A 55 7.31 9.26 -6.63
N GLN A 56 8.03 8.15 -6.56
CA GLN A 56 7.55 6.86 -7.07
C GLN A 56 6.35 6.37 -6.28
N TYR A 57 6.32 6.59 -4.96
CA TYR A 57 5.20 6.28 -4.10
C TYR A 57 3.91 6.93 -4.61
N ASN A 58 3.93 8.24 -4.84
CA ASN A 58 2.74 8.99 -5.24
C ASN A 58 2.21 8.54 -6.60
N ILE A 59 3.11 8.36 -7.59
CA ILE A 59 2.74 7.89 -8.93
C ILE A 59 2.14 6.48 -8.87
N LEU A 60 2.75 5.59 -8.09
CA LEU A 60 2.28 4.22 -7.94
C LEU A 60 0.95 4.16 -7.21
N HIS A 61 0.80 4.90 -6.12
CA HIS A 61 -0.43 4.99 -5.33
C HIS A 61 -1.60 5.48 -6.19
N GLU A 62 -1.42 6.54 -6.99
CA GLU A 62 -2.46 7.04 -7.89
C GLU A 62 -2.93 5.98 -8.89
N LYS A 63 -1.99 5.24 -9.51
CA LYS A 63 -2.32 4.14 -10.43
C LYS A 63 -3.10 3.02 -9.71
N ILE A 64 -2.72 2.69 -8.48
CA ILE A 64 -3.35 1.64 -7.68
C ILE A 64 -4.75 2.03 -7.25
N VAL A 65 -4.94 3.23 -6.72
CA VAL A 65 -6.27 3.73 -6.33
C VAL A 65 -7.18 3.83 -7.55
N LYS A 66 -6.66 4.25 -8.71
CA LYS A 66 -7.41 4.22 -9.97
C LYS A 66 -7.81 2.80 -10.39
N HIS A 67 -6.98 1.79 -10.10
CA HIS A 67 -7.26 0.40 -10.44
C HIS A 67 -8.29 -0.25 -9.51
N PHE A 68 -8.11 -0.14 -8.19
CA PHE A 68 -8.99 -0.77 -7.19
C PHE A 68 -10.23 0.07 -6.88
N GLY A 69 -10.23 1.35 -7.27
CA GLY A 69 -11.37 2.24 -7.14
C GLY A 69 -11.61 2.73 -5.70
N PRO A 70 -12.84 3.15 -5.37
CA PRO A 70 -13.17 3.75 -4.07
C PRO A 70 -12.89 2.85 -2.86
N CYS A 71 -12.80 1.54 -3.07
CA CYS A 71 -12.59 0.55 -2.02
C CYS A 71 -11.13 0.05 -1.95
N ALA A 72 -10.17 0.81 -2.48
CA ALA A 72 -8.78 0.40 -2.59
C ALA A 72 -8.15 -0.04 -1.25
N GLY A 73 -8.46 0.64 -0.15
CA GLY A 73 -7.98 0.28 1.18
C GLY A 73 -8.49 -1.08 1.67
N TYR A 74 -9.72 -1.47 1.33
CA TYR A 74 -10.20 -2.83 1.62
C TYR A 74 -9.46 -3.88 0.80
N ALA A 75 -9.25 -3.62 -0.50
CA ALA A 75 -8.46 -4.52 -1.34
C ALA A 75 -7.05 -4.70 -0.77
N GLN A 76 -6.41 -3.61 -0.31
CA GLN A 76 -5.12 -3.65 0.36
C GLN A 76 -5.12 -4.58 1.59
N GLN A 77 -6.13 -4.46 2.46
CA GLN A 77 -6.24 -5.29 3.66
C GLN A 77 -6.43 -6.78 3.35
N PHE A 78 -7.28 -7.11 2.37
CA PHE A 78 -7.47 -8.51 1.94
C PHE A 78 -6.20 -9.11 1.35
N LEU A 79 -5.50 -8.35 0.48
CA LEU A 79 -4.23 -8.77 -0.10
C LEU A 79 -3.16 -8.99 0.99
N PHE A 80 -3.05 -8.06 1.93
CA PHE A 80 -2.12 -8.17 3.04
C PHE A 80 -2.40 -9.40 3.90
N LYS A 81 -3.67 -9.61 4.30
CA LYS A 81 -4.07 -10.79 5.08
C LYS A 81 -3.72 -12.09 4.36
N MET A 82 -4.10 -12.21 3.08
CA MET A 82 -3.84 -13.39 2.26
C MET A 82 -2.34 -13.72 2.20
N GLU A 83 -1.49 -12.74 1.89
CA GLU A 83 -0.06 -12.99 1.75
C GLU A 83 0.60 -13.35 3.10
N ARG A 84 0.13 -12.74 4.19
CA ARG A 84 0.59 -13.06 5.56
C ARG A 84 0.21 -14.47 5.99
N GLU A 85 -0.97 -14.95 5.61
CA GLU A 85 -1.40 -16.33 5.84
C GLU A 85 -0.59 -17.33 5.01
N ASN A 86 -0.35 -17.03 3.72
CA ASN A 86 0.48 -17.85 2.84
C ASN A 86 1.93 -17.99 3.36
N TYR A 87 2.45 -16.97 4.06
CA TYR A 87 3.78 -17.01 4.69
C TYR A 87 3.83 -17.80 6.02
N GLN A 88 2.75 -18.51 6.37
CA GLN A 88 2.64 -19.43 7.51
C GLN A 88 3.00 -18.83 8.88
N LYS A 89 2.71 -17.53 9.10
CA LYS A 89 2.94 -16.85 10.40
C LYS A 89 4.28 -17.21 11.09
N LYS A 90 5.38 -17.44 10.34
CA LYS A 90 6.72 -17.82 10.88
C LYS A 90 7.38 -16.80 11.83
N TRP A 91 6.63 -15.84 12.33
CA TRP A 91 7.05 -14.77 13.23
C TRP A 91 6.35 -14.85 14.60
N LEU A 92 5.51 -15.88 14.84
CA LEU A 92 5.02 -16.35 16.13
C LEU A 92 5.64 -17.73 16.39
#